data_AF-A0A4V6RHG6-F1
#
_entry.id   AF-A0A4V6RHG6-F1
#
_cell.length_a   1.000
_cell.length_b   1.000
_cell.length_c   1.000
_cell.angle_alpha   90.00
_cell.angle_beta   90.00
_cell.angle_gamma   90.00
#
_symmetry.space_group_name_H-M   'P 1'
#
loop_
_entity.id
_entity.type
_entity.pdbx_description
1 polymer ?
#
loop_
_entity_poly.entity_id
_entity_poly.type
_entity_poly.pdbx_seq_one_letter_code
_entity_poly.pdbx_strand_id
1 'polypeptide(L)'
;MIPPVPRETLDANPKFAALVQQLSETVLDPFDASTRSTSSPNDALDQELRTHRAELAKTQILRQELEALTSRATGLSEELQETVDLLTSPFYRNLSDTDKLLLQDEFDELEDSLPIIGQHMSTSLQKSSLEIAQVAFPNEDPRKLEQRIEFLPAEIAHRLNTLQTRRASLIQKQMAVAQTCLEILDLYTTLTTHLRDLHTLKTTTLAAALSTKSTHLSLVASNMHLKLSILKHTALSAIYDPETVNALENYRMHLTDTSTRLVARQRVVEGELKKYKSAGSDMKAIVEKYGQVLRLVEAVGRDIKRLEAGR
;
A
#
# COMPACT_ATOMS: atom_id res chain seq x y z
N MET A 1 -25.54 -14.03 2.54
CA MET A 1 -26.71 -13.97 1.64
C MET A 1 -27.41 -15.32 1.62
N ILE A 2 -28.73 -15.35 1.86
CA ILE A 2 -29.51 -16.58 1.63
C ILE A 2 -29.59 -16.78 0.11
N PRO A 3 -29.18 -17.95 -0.42
CA PRO A 3 -29.27 -18.22 -1.85
C PRO A 3 -30.73 -18.12 -2.33
N PRO A 4 -30.98 -17.61 -3.55
CA PRO A 4 -32.34 -17.47 -4.06
C PRO A 4 -32.99 -18.86 -4.15
N VAL A 5 -34.05 -19.06 -3.37
CA VAL A 5 -34.81 -20.31 -3.34
C VAL A 5 -35.82 -20.30 -4.50
N PRO A 6 -35.87 -21.35 -5.33
CA PRO A 6 -36.83 -21.45 -6.43
C PRO A 6 -38.28 -21.46 -5.91
N ARG A 7 -39.17 -20.77 -6.62
CA ARG A 7 -40.58 -20.58 -6.19
C ARG A 7 -41.33 -21.91 -6.00
N GLU A 8 -40.98 -22.92 -6.79
CA GLU A 8 -41.57 -24.27 -6.73
C GLU A 8 -41.37 -24.94 -5.36
N THR A 9 -40.26 -24.69 -4.65
CA THR A 9 -40.00 -25.29 -3.34
C THR A 9 -40.65 -24.50 -2.20
N LEU A 10 -40.92 -23.21 -2.40
CA LEU A 10 -41.68 -22.38 -1.46
C LEU A 10 -43.18 -22.75 -1.52
N ASP A 11 -43.72 -23.00 -2.72
CA ASP A 11 -45.11 -23.42 -2.91
C ASP A 11 -45.36 -24.84 -2.38
N ALA A 12 -44.38 -25.74 -2.49
CA ALA A 12 -44.47 -27.11 -1.99
C ALA A 12 -44.39 -27.22 -0.45
N ASN A 13 -43.81 -26.23 0.24
CA ASN A 13 -43.68 -26.24 1.70
C ASN A 13 -44.00 -24.87 2.31
N PRO A 14 -45.28 -24.61 2.65
CA PRO A 14 -45.72 -23.31 3.15
C PRO A 14 -45.12 -22.96 4.52
N LYS A 15 -44.72 -23.95 5.33
CA LYS A 15 -44.02 -23.71 6.59
C LYS A 15 -42.60 -23.21 6.37
N PHE A 16 -41.92 -23.73 5.34
CA PHE A 16 -40.60 -23.25 4.93
C PHE A 16 -40.68 -21.86 4.31
N ALA A 17 -41.71 -21.57 3.51
CA ALA A 17 -41.96 -20.23 3.00
C ALA A 17 -42.17 -19.20 4.13
N ALA A 18 -42.99 -19.53 5.13
CA ALA A 18 -43.18 -18.68 6.31
C ALA A 18 -41.88 -18.45 7.09
N LEU A 19 -41.02 -19.48 7.21
CA LEU A 19 -39.73 -19.37 7.89
C LEU A 19 -38.74 -18.50 7.10
N VAL A 20 -38.64 -18.68 5.78
CA VAL A 20 -37.79 -17.84 4.91
C VAL A 20 -38.27 -16.40 4.94
N GLN A 21 -39.59 -16.18 4.93
CA GLN A 21 -40.18 -14.85 5.07
C GLN A 21 -39.82 -14.22 6.41
N GLN A 22 -40.04 -14.92 7.54
CA GLN A 22 -39.63 -14.45 8.87
C GLN A 22 -38.13 -14.18 8.94
N LEU A 23 -37.28 -15.07 8.44
CA LEU A 23 -35.84 -14.84 8.44
C LEU A 23 -35.45 -13.62 7.61
N SER A 24 -36.07 -13.39 6.45
CA SER A 24 -35.76 -12.25 5.57
C SER A 24 -36.35 -10.91 6.05
N GLU A 25 -37.52 -10.94 6.70
CA GLU A 25 -38.27 -9.73 7.08
C GLU A 25 -37.98 -9.28 8.51
N THR A 26 -37.87 -10.20 9.47
CA THR A 26 -37.74 -9.87 10.89
C THR A 26 -36.36 -10.11 11.45
N VAL A 27 -35.66 -11.17 11.01
CA VAL A 27 -34.43 -11.61 11.66
C VAL A 27 -33.17 -11.13 10.95
N LEU A 28 -33.13 -11.05 9.62
CA LEU A 28 -31.88 -10.81 8.88
C LEU A 28 -31.88 -9.50 8.08
N ASP A 29 -30.72 -8.86 8.02
CA ASP A 29 -30.47 -7.69 7.17
C ASP A 29 -30.37 -8.11 5.69
N PRO A 30 -31.06 -7.42 4.77
CA PRO A 30 -31.14 -7.82 3.36
C PRO A 30 -29.81 -7.75 2.60
N PHE A 31 -28.83 -6.99 3.09
CA PHE A 31 -27.54 -6.80 2.42
C PHE A 31 -26.43 -7.74 2.91
N ASP A 32 -26.43 -8.12 4.20
CA ASP A 32 -25.31 -8.86 4.82
C ASP A 32 -25.72 -10.23 5.40
N ALA A 33 -27.03 -10.51 5.49
CA ALA A 33 -27.56 -11.70 6.19
C ALA A 33 -27.10 -11.80 7.67
N SER A 34 -26.75 -10.67 8.28
CA SER A 34 -26.54 -10.54 9.71
C SER A 34 -27.89 -10.41 10.42
N THR A 35 -27.98 -10.77 11.70
CA THR A 35 -29.20 -10.57 12.49
C THR A 35 -29.49 -9.07 12.69
N ARG A 36 -30.70 -8.63 12.34
CA ARG A 36 -31.21 -7.28 12.62
C ARG A 36 -31.08 -7.00 14.12
N SER A 37 -30.46 -5.89 14.47
CA SER A 37 -30.35 -5.45 15.86
C SER A 37 -31.75 -5.17 16.42
N THR A 38 -32.22 -6.02 17.35
CA THR A 38 -33.43 -5.79 18.15
C THR A 38 -33.12 -4.72 19.21
N SER A 39 -33.08 -3.47 18.76
CA SER A 39 -32.56 -2.28 19.45
C SER A 39 -33.45 -1.74 20.60
N SER A 40 -33.92 -2.53 21.57
CA SER A 40 -34.45 -1.91 22.81
C SER A 40 -34.23 -2.63 24.14
N PRO A 41 -34.28 -3.98 24.26
CA PRO A 41 -34.00 -4.62 25.56
C PRO A 41 -32.51 -4.83 25.83
N ASN A 42 -31.66 -4.74 24.80
CA ASN A 42 -30.24 -5.08 24.90
C ASN A 42 -29.33 -3.87 25.09
N ASP A 43 -29.82 -2.63 25.04
CA ASP A 43 -28.98 -1.44 25.19
C ASP A 43 -28.28 -1.40 26.56
N ALA A 44 -28.97 -1.85 27.62
CA ALA A 44 -28.41 -1.95 28.96
C ALA A 44 -27.33 -3.05 29.05
N LEU A 45 -27.62 -4.23 28.48
CA LEU A 45 -26.66 -5.33 28.42
C LEU A 45 -25.45 -5.00 27.54
N ASP A 46 -25.65 -4.29 26.43
CA ASP A 46 -24.58 -3.83 25.56
C ASP A 46 -23.72 -2.77 26.24
N GLN A 47 -24.32 -1.91 27.08
CA GLN A 47 -23.56 -0.99 27.93
C GLN A 47 -22.74 -1.75 28.99
N GLU A 48 -23.33 -2.73 29.68
CA GLU A 48 -22.61 -3.58 30.65
C GLU A 48 -21.49 -4.40 29.99
N LEU A 49 -21.72 -4.94 28.79
CA LEU A 49 -20.68 -5.64 28.05
C LEU A 49 -19.55 -4.69 27.62
N ARG A 50 -19.86 -3.44 27.28
CA ARG A 50 -18.85 -2.42 26.96
C ARG A 50 -18.02 -2.06 28.20
N THR A 51 -18.63 -1.90 29.37
CA THR A 51 -17.90 -1.62 30.61
C THR A 51 -16.99 -2.78 30.99
N HIS A 52 -17.50 -4.01 30.98
CA HIS A 52 -16.69 -5.20 31.28
C HIS A 52 -15.56 -5.41 30.27
N ARG A 53 -15.80 -5.18 28.98
CA ARG A 53 -14.73 -5.22 27.97
C ARG A 53 -13.68 -4.15 28.20
N ALA A 54 -14.08 -2.94 28.60
CA ALA A 54 -13.15 -1.86 28.92
C ALA A 54 -12.32 -2.19 30.17
N GLU A 55 -12.92 -2.76 31.21
CA GLU A 55 -12.21 -3.22 32.41
C GLU A 55 -11.23 -4.34 32.11
N LEU A 56 -11.67 -5.35 31.36
CA LEU A 56 -10.82 -6.45 30.93
C LEU A 56 -9.64 -5.93 30.09
N ALA A 57 -9.89 -5.04 29.12
CA ALA A 57 -8.83 -4.42 28.33
C ALA A 57 -7.85 -3.62 29.20
N LYS A 58 -8.32 -2.84 30.18
CA LYS A 58 -7.45 -2.12 31.13
C LYS A 58 -6.54 -3.10 31.89
N THR A 59 -7.09 -4.17 32.45
CA THR A 59 -6.29 -5.15 33.20
C THR A 59 -5.29 -5.88 32.31
N GLN A 60 -5.63 -6.16 31.05
CA GLN A 60 -4.72 -6.78 30.10
C GLN A 60 -3.58 -5.85 29.70
N ILE A 61 -3.86 -4.58 29.43
CA ILE A 61 -2.83 -3.57 29.11
C ILE A 61 -1.87 -3.43 30.29
N LEU A 62 -2.39 -3.30 31.52
CA LEU A 62 -1.55 -3.20 32.71
C LEU A 62 -0.68 -4.45 32.90
N ARG A 63 -1.24 -5.65 32.68
CA ARG A 63 -0.45 -6.88 32.75
C ARG A 63 0.65 -6.91 31.68
N GLN A 64 0.33 -6.58 30.44
CA GLN A 64 1.30 -6.58 29.34
C GLN A 64 2.41 -5.55 29.56
N GLU A 65 2.10 -4.38 30.11
CA GLU A 65 3.12 -3.38 30.45
C GLU A 65 3.99 -3.85 31.63
N LEU A 66 3.42 -4.53 32.62
CA LEU A 66 4.21 -5.14 33.71
C LEU A 66 5.15 -6.24 33.17
N GLU A 67 4.66 -7.14 32.33
CA GLU A 67 5.47 -8.17 31.66
C GLU A 67 6.52 -7.56 30.70
N ALA A 68 6.21 -6.42 30.07
CA ALA A 68 7.15 -5.69 29.24
C ALA A 68 8.24 -5.00 30.06
N LEU A 69 7.93 -4.54 31.28
CA LEU A 69 8.89 -3.94 32.20
C LEU A 69 9.84 -4.97 32.83
N THR A 70 9.39 -6.21 33.07
CA THR A 70 10.27 -7.30 33.52
C THR A 70 11.18 -7.80 32.41
N SER A 71 10.74 -7.72 31.13
CA SER A 71 11.53 -8.20 29.98
C SER A 71 12.40 -7.13 29.30
N ARG A 72 12.06 -5.84 29.35
CA ARG A 72 12.90 -4.73 28.86
C ARG A 72 13.71 -4.15 30.02
N ALA A 73 15.00 -4.48 30.05
CA ALA A 73 16.01 -4.06 31.03
C ALA A 73 16.31 -2.55 31.10
N THR A 74 15.31 -1.67 30.99
CA THR A 74 15.50 -0.22 30.94
C THR A 74 14.71 0.49 32.04
N GLY A 75 15.19 0.41 33.29
CA GLY A 75 14.84 1.40 34.31
C GLY A 75 14.70 0.89 35.75
N LEU A 76 14.37 -0.39 35.96
CA LEU A 76 14.16 -0.96 37.30
C LEU A 76 15.41 -1.69 37.82
N SER A 77 15.62 -1.69 39.15
CA SER A 77 16.63 -2.53 39.82
C SER A 77 16.38 -4.01 39.51
N GLU A 78 17.44 -4.81 39.37
CA GLU A 78 17.38 -6.24 39.04
C GLU A 78 16.53 -7.00 40.08
N GLU A 79 16.63 -6.64 41.35
CA GLU A 79 15.84 -7.17 42.48
C GLU A 79 14.33 -6.88 42.35
N LEU A 80 13.96 -5.71 41.82
CA LEU A 80 12.56 -5.34 41.58
C LEU A 80 11.98 -6.02 40.34
N GLN A 81 12.84 -6.38 39.37
CA GLN A 81 12.40 -7.13 38.19
C GLN A 81 12.10 -8.58 38.57
N GLU A 82 12.95 -9.20 39.37
CA GLU A 82 12.77 -10.58 39.85
C GLU A 82 11.52 -10.74 40.74
N THR A 83 11.27 -9.80 41.64
CA THR A 83 10.06 -9.80 42.48
C THR A 83 8.79 -9.60 41.66
N VAL A 84 8.78 -8.66 40.71
CA VAL A 84 7.63 -8.46 39.82
C VAL A 84 7.40 -9.67 38.91
N ASP A 85 8.46 -10.30 38.40
CA ASP A 85 8.38 -11.51 37.54
C ASP A 85 7.86 -12.71 38.33
N LEU A 86 8.30 -12.88 39.59
CA LEU A 86 7.79 -13.90 40.51
C LEU A 86 6.29 -13.72 40.78
N LEU A 87 5.83 -12.49 40.99
CA LEU A 87 4.42 -12.17 41.31
C LEU A 87 3.49 -12.20 40.08
N THR A 88 3.99 -11.84 38.90
CA THR A 88 3.22 -11.94 37.65
C THR A 88 3.22 -13.36 37.09
N SER A 89 4.17 -14.20 37.51
CA SER A 89 4.25 -15.60 37.11
C SER A 89 2.99 -16.39 37.48
N PRO A 90 2.48 -17.26 36.57
CA PRO A 90 1.35 -18.12 36.87
C PRO A 90 1.62 -19.11 38.02
N PHE A 91 2.89 -19.30 38.41
CA PHE A 91 3.28 -20.11 39.56
C PHE A 91 2.81 -19.50 40.89
N TYR A 92 2.77 -18.17 41.02
CA TYR A 92 2.28 -17.48 42.22
C TYR A 92 0.80 -17.79 42.52
N ARG A 93 -0.03 -17.89 41.48
CA ARG A 93 -1.47 -18.21 41.65
C ARG A 93 -1.74 -19.62 42.18
N ASN A 94 -0.77 -20.51 42.05
CA ASN A 94 -0.90 -21.92 42.42
C ASN A 94 -0.18 -22.27 43.74
N LEU A 95 0.45 -21.29 44.40
CA LEU A 95 1.15 -21.46 45.68
C LEU A 95 0.18 -21.66 46.86
N SER A 96 0.60 -22.43 47.86
CA SER A 96 -0.12 -22.65 49.12
C SER A 96 -0.23 -21.35 49.93
N ASP A 97 -1.29 -21.16 50.69
CA ASP A 97 -1.49 -19.95 51.52
C ASP A 97 -0.38 -19.77 52.58
N THR A 98 0.30 -20.84 52.98
CA THR A 98 1.51 -20.79 53.83
C THR A 98 2.72 -20.18 53.12
N ASP A 99 2.85 -20.42 51.83
CA ASP A 99 3.99 -19.96 51.03
C ASP A 99 3.77 -18.50 50.61
N LYS A 100 2.50 -18.09 50.47
CA LYS A 100 2.13 -16.68 50.28
C LYS A 100 2.44 -15.80 51.50
N LEU A 101 2.38 -16.38 52.71
CA LEU A 101 2.76 -15.72 53.97
C LEU A 101 4.27 -15.45 54.07
N LEU A 102 5.10 -16.30 53.46
CA LEU A 102 6.56 -16.12 53.44
C LEU A 102 7.00 -15.02 52.47
N LEU A 103 6.18 -14.71 51.47
CA LEU A 103 6.43 -13.66 50.48
C LEU A 103 5.91 -12.29 50.94
N GLN A 104 5.31 -12.19 52.13
CA GLN A 104 4.66 -10.98 52.61
C GLN A 104 5.63 -9.81 52.80
N ASP A 105 6.88 -10.08 53.20
CA ASP A 105 7.93 -9.06 53.31
C ASP A 105 8.31 -8.49 51.92
N GLU A 106 8.31 -9.33 50.88
CA GLU A 106 8.53 -8.91 49.48
C GLU A 106 7.35 -8.08 48.94
N PHE A 107 6.13 -8.29 49.47
CA PHE A 107 4.96 -7.47 49.14
C PHE A 107 5.04 -6.07 49.75
N ASP A 108 5.53 -5.94 50.98
CA ASP A 108 5.70 -4.65 51.65
C ASP A 108 6.78 -3.82 50.92
N GLU A 109 7.89 -4.44 50.51
CA GLU A 109 8.93 -3.81 49.68
C GLU A 109 8.43 -3.45 48.26
N LEU A 110 7.52 -4.25 47.70
CA LEU A 110 6.86 -3.94 46.43
C LEU A 110 5.86 -2.79 46.58
N GLU A 111 5.13 -2.73 47.69
CA GLU A 111 4.20 -1.64 47.98
C GLU A 111 4.93 -0.29 48.08
N ASP A 112 6.13 -0.29 48.66
CA ASP A 112 7.00 0.88 48.71
C ASP A 112 7.57 1.28 47.33
N SER A 113 7.72 0.34 46.39
CA SER A 113 8.26 0.57 45.04
C SER A 113 7.20 0.74 43.94
N LEU A 114 5.92 0.51 44.25
CA LEU A 114 4.75 0.84 43.41
C LEU A 114 4.79 2.24 42.77
N PRO A 115 5.16 3.34 43.47
CA PRO A 115 5.20 4.66 42.83
C PRO A 115 6.24 4.75 41.69
N ILE A 116 7.37 4.05 41.83
CA ILE A 116 8.42 4.00 40.81
C ILE A 116 7.95 3.17 39.61
N ILE A 117 7.38 1.99 39.86
CA ILE A 117 6.77 1.13 38.82
C ILE A 117 5.67 1.90 38.09
N GLY A 118 4.79 2.59 38.83
CA GLY A 118 3.71 3.40 38.28
C GLY A 118 4.22 4.53 37.38
N GLN A 119 5.31 5.20 37.75
CA GLN A 119 5.93 6.23 36.92
C GLN A 119 6.50 5.63 35.62
N HIS A 120 7.20 4.50 35.69
CA HIS A 120 7.71 3.82 34.50
C HIS A 120 6.58 3.34 33.57
N MET A 121 5.55 2.70 34.11
CA MET A 121 4.35 2.29 33.35
C MET A 121 3.67 3.48 32.69
N SER A 122 3.50 4.59 33.41
CA SER A 122 2.89 5.80 32.86
C SER A 122 3.71 6.36 31.69
N THR A 123 5.04 6.41 31.80
CA THR A 123 5.89 6.86 30.69
C THR A 123 5.89 5.90 29.50
N SER A 124 5.81 4.59 29.74
CA SER A 124 5.70 3.57 28.69
C SER A 124 4.37 3.69 27.94
N LEU A 125 3.26 3.78 28.67
CA LEU A 125 1.93 3.99 28.10
C LEU A 125 1.81 5.32 27.36
N GLN A 126 2.45 6.37 27.86
CA GLN A 126 2.48 7.66 27.16
C GLN A 126 3.26 7.55 25.85
N LYS A 127 4.40 6.85 25.83
CA LYS A 127 5.16 6.58 24.59
C LYS A 127 4.34 5.76 23.60
N SER A 128 3.72 4.66 24.03
CA SER A 128 2.91 3.81 23.14
C SER A 128 1.69 4.57 22.60
N SER A 129 1.05 5.42 23.43
CA SER A 129 -0.04 6.29 22.96
C SER A 129 0.41 7.29 21.90
N LEU A 130 1.62 7.84 22.03
CA LEU A 130 2.23 8.74 21.04
C LEU A 130 2.57 8.00 19.75
N GLU A 131 3.13 6.78 19.84
CA GLU A 131 3.41 5.94 18.67
C GLU A 131 2.12 5.60 17.90
N ILE A 132 1.05 5.23 18.61
CA ILE A 132 -0.27 4.98 18.01
C ILE A 132 -0.83 6.26 17.38
N ALA A 133 -0.68 7.42 18.03
CA ALA A 133 -1.08 8.70 17.48
C ALA A 133 -0.28 9.06 16.21
N GLN A 134 1.01 8.74 16.14
CA GLN A 134 1.81 8.93 14.92
C GLN A 134 1.32 8.05 13.76
N VAL A 135 0.96 6.79 14.04
CA VAL A 135 0.40 5.88 13.03
C VAL A 135 -0.97 6.37 12.54
N ALA A 136 -1.79 6.91 13.45
CA ALA A 136 -3.07 7.51 13.09
C ALA A 136 -2.89 8.81 12.28
N PHE A 137 -1.95 9.67 12.66
CA PHE A 137 -1.72 10.98 12.05
C PHE A 137 -0.27 11.11 11.52
N PRO A 138 0.05 10.50 10.36
CA PRO A 138 1.43 10.39 9.88
C PRO A 138 2.11 11.71 9.48
N ASN A 139 1.35 12.80 9.35
CA ASN A 139 1.83 14.09 8.85
C ASN A 139 1.75 15.23 9.87
N GLU A 140 1.43 14.95 11.14
CA GLU A 140 1.26 16.00 12.16
C GLU A 140 2.52 16.20 13.03
N ASP A 141 2.71 17.45 13.47
CA ASP A 141 3.83 17.85 14.33
C ASP A 141 3.76 17.16 15.71
N PRO A 142 4.90 16.81 16.32
CA PRO A 142 4.94 16.05 17.57
C PRO A 142 4.26 16.74 18.76
N ARG A 143 4.17 18.09 18.75
CA ARG A 143 3.49 18.87 19.81
C ARG A 143 1.97 18.84 19.71
N LYS A 144 1.42 18.54 18.53
CA LYS A 144 -0.02 18.42 18.30
C LYS A 144 -0.50 16.99 18.53
N LEU A 145 0.40 16.00 18.49
CA LEU A 145 0.08 14.59 18.73
C LEU A 145 -0.50 14.36 20.12
N GLU A 146 0.01 15.02 21.16
CA GLU A 146 -0.51 14.89 22.53
C GLU A 146 -1.97 15.34 22.64
N GLN A 147 -2.33 16.44 21.96
CA GLN A 147 -3.71 16.93 21.91
C GLN A 147 -4.62 16.03 21.05
N ARG A 148 -4.04 15.21 20.18
CA ARG A 148 -4.74 14.31 19.27
C ARG A 148 -5.06 12.94 19.87
N ILE A 149 -4.42 12.58 20.99
CA ILE A 149 -4.69 11.33 21.72
C ILE A 149 -6.18 11.24 22.10
N GLU A 150 -6.79 12.37 22.51
CA GLU A 150 -8.22 12.42 22.87
C GLU A 150 -9.15 12.15 21.68
N PHE A 151 -8.71 12.44 20.45
CA PHE A 151 -9.50 12.23 19.22
C PHE A 151 -9.27 10.87 18.58
N LEU A 152 -8.31 10.08 19.09
CA LEU A 152 -7.96 8.76 18.56
C LEU A 152 -9.18 7.81 18.46
N PRO A 153 -10.09 7.71 19.45
CA PRO A 153 -11.25 6.82 19.35
C PRO A 153 -12.20 7.21 18.22
N ALA A 154 -12.41 8.52 18.02
CA ALA A 154 -13.28 9.03 16.95
C ALA A 154 -12.67 8.75 15.56
N GLU A 155 -11.36 8.93 15.41
CA GLU A 155 -10.63 8.63 14.17
C GLU A 155 -10.63 7.12 13.87
N ILE A 156 -10.44 6.26 14.88
CA ILE A 156 -10.53 4.80 14.71
C ILE A 156 -11.94 4.40 14.25
N ALA A 157 -12.98 4.95 14.86
CA ALA A 157 -14.36 4.69 14.45
C ALA A 157 -14.60 5.16 13.00
N HIS A 158 -14.11 6.35 12.63
CA HIS A 158 -14.18 6.85 11.26
C HIS A 158 -13.43 5.92 10.27
N ARG A 159 -12.25 5.45 10.63
CA ARG A 159 -11.46 4.50 9.80
C ARG A 159 -12.14 3.16 9.65
N LEU A 160 -12.73 2.61 10.70
CA LEU A 160 -13.50 1.37 10.61
C LEU A 160 -14.71 1.53 9.69
N ASN A 161 -15.46 2.63 9.83
CA ASN A 161 -16.60 2.92 8.95
C ASN A 161 -16.17 3.12 7.48
N THR A 162 -15.06 3.83 7.24
CA THR A 162 -14.52 4.01 5.88
C THR A 162 -14.00 2.70 5.29
N LEU A 163 -13.40 1.81 6.09
CA LEU A 163 -13.00 0.47 5.64
C LEU A 163 -14.22 -0.40 5.32
N GLN A 164 -15.27 -0.37 6.14
CA GLN A 164 -16.50 -1.11 5.88
C GLN A 164 -17.18 -0.64 4.58
N THR A 165 -17.33 0.67 4.40
CA THR A 165 -17.90 1.25 3.16
C THR A 165 -17.04 0.95 1.93
N ARG A 166 -15.71 1.04 2.04
CA ARG A 166 -14.80 0.66 0.95
C ARG A 166 -14.89 -0.83 0.62
N ARG A 167 -14.96 -1.71 1.61
CA ARG A 167 -15.18 -3.15 1.41
C ARG A 167 -16.49 -3.42 0.68
N ALA A 168 -17.59 -2.81 1.11
CA ALA A 168 -18.87 -2.93 0.43
C ALA A 168 -18.78 -2.44 -1.03
N SER A 169 -18.13 -1.31 -1.28
CA SER A 169 -17.94 -0.78 -2.63
C SER A 169 -17.08 -1.70 -3.52
N LEU A 170 -16.08 -2.38 -2.94
CA LEU A 170 -15.23 -3.33 -3.66
C LEU A 170 -16.02 -4.57 -4.06
N ILE A 171 -16.81 -5.13 -3.15
CA ILE A 171 -17.68 -6.29 -3.43
C ILE A 171 -18.68 -5.91 -4.53
N GLN A 172 -19.29 -4.73 -4.44
CA GLN A 172 -20.21 -4.24 -5.47
C GLN A 172 -19.53 -4.12 -6.85
N LYS A 173 -18.30 -3.60 -6.91
CA LYS A 173 -17.53 -3.54 -8.16
C LYS A 173 -17.16 -4.93 -8.67
N GLN A 174 -16.79 -5.86 -7.81
CA GLN A 174 -16.50 -7.24 -8.20
C GLN A 174 -17.74 -7.93 -8.78
N MET A 175 -18.91 -7.72 -8.19
CA MET A 175 -20.18 -8.21 -8.73
C MET A 175 -20.51 -7.60 -10.09
N ALA A 176 -20.32 -6.28 -10.25
CA ALA A 176 -20.55 -5.62 -11.53
C ALA A 176 -19.61 -6.14 -12.63
N VAL A 177 -18.33 -6.35 -12.31
CA VAL A 177 -17.38 -6.96 -13.25
C VAL A 177 -17.80 -8.38 -13.61
N ALA A 178 -18.18 -9.21 -12.63
CA ALA A 178 -18.66 -10.56 -12.89
C ALA A 178 -19.90 -10.57 -13.82
N GLN A 179 -20.84 -9.64 -13.62
CA GLN A 179 -22.01 -9.48 -14.50
C GLN A 179 -21.60 -9.11 -15.92
N THR A 180 -20.71 -8.13 -16.11
CA THR A 180 -20.22 -7.77 -17.45
C THR A 180 -19.48 -8.93 -18.13
N CYS A 181 -18.72 -9.74 -17.39
CA CYS A 181 -18.07 -10.92 -17.93
C CYS A 181 -19.08 -11.99 -18.38
N LEU A 182 -20.18 -12.16 -17.64
CA LEU A 182 -21.28 -13.04 -18.03
C LEU A 182 -21.98 -12.52 -19.29
N GLU A 183 -22.27 -11.22 -19.37
CA GLU A 183 -22.85 -10.61 -20.57
C GLU A 183 -21.95 -10.79 -21.80
N ILE A 184 -20.64 -10.60 -21.66
CA ILE A 184 -19.67 -10.84 -22.73
C ILE A 184 -19.65 -12.32 -23.13
N LEU A 185 -19.71 -13.24 -22.17
CA LEU A 185 -19.75 -14.67 -22.44
C LEU A 185 -21.03 -15.06 -23.19
N ASP A 186 -22.17 -14.50 -22.81
CA ASP A 186 -23.47 -14.70 -23.49
C ASP A 186 -23.43 -14.13 -24.92
N LEU A 187 -22.85 -12.94 -25.11
CA LEU A 187 -22.63 -12.38 -26.44
C LEU A 187 -21.68 -13.24 -27.28
N TYR A 188 -20.63 -13.79 -26.67
CA TYR A 188 -19.68 -14.66 -27.38
C TYR A 188 -20.32 -16.00 -27.75
N THR A 189 -21.10 -16.61 -26.88
CA THR A 189 -21.82 -17.86 -27.16
C THR A 189 -22.89 -17.66 -28.23
N THR A 190 -23.63 -16.56 -28.20
CA THR A 190 -24.61 -16.22 -29.26
C THR A 190 -23.92 -15.94 -30.60
N LEU A 191 -22.82 -15.19 -30.63
CA LEU A 191 -22.05 -14.96 -31.87
C LEU A 191 -21.45 -16.25 -32.41
N THR A 192 -20.87 -17.10 -31.56
CA THR A 192 -20.28 -18.37 -32.02
C THR A 192 -21.34 -19.36 -32.53
N THR A 193 -22.52 -19.41 -31.90
CA THR A 193 -23.65 -20.21 -32.42
C THR A 193 -24.18 -19.64 -33.73
N HIS A 194 -24.36 -18.33 -33.87
CA HIS A 194 -24.74 -17.72 -35.16
C HIS A 194 -23.69 -17.94 -36.25
N LEU A 195 -22.39 -17.85 -35.93
CA LEU A 195 -21.34 -18.16 -36.89
C LEU A 195 -21.35 -19.64 -37.26
N ARG A 196 -21.60 -20.54 -36.30
CA ARG A 196 -21.78 -21.98 -36.56
C ARG A 196 -22.94 -22.20 -37.53
N ASP A 197 -24.09 -21.58 -37.29
CA ASP A 197 -25.29 -21.70 -38.13
C ASP A 197 -25.07 -21.09 -39.52
N LEU A 198 -24.41 -19.94 -39.61
CA LEU A 198 -24.00 -19.36 -40.89
C LEU A 198 -22.98 -20.24 -41.61
N HIS A 199 -22.10 -20.93 -40.90
CA HIS A 199 -21.16 -21.87 -41.49
C HIS A 199 -21.86 -23.14 -41.99
N THR A 200 -22.82 -23.69 -41.25
CA THR A 200 -23.61 -24.85 -41.67
C THR A 200 -24.54 -24.50 -42.84
N LEU A 201 -25.09 -23.28 -42.89
CA LEU A 201 -25.79 -22.73 -44.06
C LEU A 201 -24.82 -22.49 -45.23
N LYS A 202 -23.63 -21.91 -44.98
CA LYS A 202 -22.58 -21.68 -46.00
C LYS A 202 -22.14 -22.99 -46.68
N THR A 203 -22.15 -24.13 -46.02
CA THR A 203 -21.76 -25.38 -46.69
C THR A 203 -22.68 -25.76 -47.87
N THR A 204 -23.75 -25.01 -48.15
CA THR A 204 -24.51 -25.03 -49.40
C THR A 204 -24.15 -23.84 -50.33
N THR A 205 -23.47 -24.13 -51.45
CA THR A 205 -23.20 -23.35 -52.70
C THR A 205 -22.93 -21.82 -52.68
N LEU A 206 -23.69 -20.98 -51.97
CA LEU A 206 -23.56 -19.50 -51.96
C LEU A 206 -22.25 -19.03 -51.30
N ALA A 207 -21.81 -19.76 -50.27
CA ALA A 207 -20.56 -19.50 -49.56
C ALA A 207 -19.30 -19.61 -50.41
N ALA A 208 -19.30 -20.61 -51.30
CA ALA A 208 -18.20 -20.83 -52.21
C ALA A 208 -18.10 -19.64 -53.18
N ALA A 209 -19.23 -19.16 -53.69
CA ALA A 209 -19.30 -17.99 -54.56
C ALA A 209 -18.90 -16.68 -53.86
N LEU A 210 -19.27 -16.46 -52.59
CA LEU A 210 -18.85 -15.26 -51.85
C LEU A 210 -17.36 -15.32 -51.47
N SER A 211 -16.85 -16.51 -51.15
CA SER A 211 -15.41 -16.71 -50.86
C SER A 211 -14.56 -16.40 -52.10
N THR A 212 -14.93 -16.93 -53.27
CA THR A 212 -14.21 -16.64 -54.52
C THR A 212 -14.33 -15.17 -54.92
N LYS A 213 -15.47 -14.52 -54.66
CA LYS A 213 -15.61 -13.06 -54.86
C LYS A 213 -14.73 -12.25 -53.91
N SER A 214 -14.64 -12.65 -52.64
CA SER A 214 -13.79 -11.98 -51.64
C SER A 214 -12.31 -12.13 -51.97
N THR A 215 -11.86 -13.31 -52.38
CA THR A 215 -10.46 -13.53 -52.80
C THR A 215 -10.13 -12.73 -54.05
N HIS A 216 -11.05 -12.64 -55.01
CA HIS A 216 -10.90 -11.79 -56.18
C HIS A 216 -10.77 -10.30 -55.80
N LEU A 217 -11.66 -9.78 -54.96
CA LEU A 217 -11.58 -8.37 -54.51
C LEU A 217 -10.31 -8.09 -53.70
N SER A 218 -9.86 -9.02 -52.86
CA SER A 218 -8.60 -8.90 -52.13
C SER A 218 -7.39 -8.85 -53.07
N LEU A 219 -7.40 -9.64 -54.15
CA LEU A 219 -6.35 -9.63 -55.16
C LEU A 219 -6.35 -8.31 -55.95
N VAL A 220 -7.53 -7.77 -56.27
CA VAL A 220 -7.64 -6.46 -56.92
C VAL A 220 -7.11 -5.35 -56.02
N ALA A 221 -7.43 -5.39 -54.72
CA ALA A 221 -6.94 -4.40 -53.75
C ALA A 221 -5.41 -4.48 -53.58
N SER A 222 -4.83 -5.67 -53.49
CA SER A 222 -3.38 -5.83 -53.38
C SER A 222 -2.66 -5.35 -54.66
N ASN A 223 -3.21 -5.64 -55.83
CA ASN A 223 -2.68 -5.15 -57.10
C ASN A 223 -2.72 -3.62 -57.17
N MET A 224 -3.84 -3.01 -56.77
CA MET A 224 -3.95 -1.55 -56.73
C MET A 224 -2.98 -0.93 -55.73
N HIS A 225 -2.77 -1.55 -54.57
CA HIS A 225 -1.78 -1.11 -53.59
C HIS A 225 -0.36 -1.16 -54.16
N LEU A 226 0.02 -2.25 -54.83
CA LEU A 226 1.31 -2.36 -55.50
C LEU A 226 1.46 -1.28 -56.57
N LYS A 227 0.42 -1.02 -57.36
CA LYS A 227 0.42 0.05 -58.37
C LYS A 227 0.58 1.43 -57.75
N LEU A 228 -0.10 1.72 -56.64
CA LEU A 228 0.06 2.97 -55.89
C LEU A 228 1.45 3.09 -55.28
N SER A 229 2.04 2.00 -54.80
CA SER A 229 3.41 1.99 -54.30
C SER A 229 4.41 2.31 -55.41
N ILE A 230 4.25 1.70 -56.59
CA ILE A 230 5.06 2.03 -57.78
C ILE A 230 4.88 3.51 -58.12
N LEU A 231 3.65 4.01 -58.19
CA LEU A 231 3.38 5.42 -58.49
C LEU A 231 4.01 6.36 -57.46
N LYS A 232 3.94 6.03 -56.17
CA LYS A 232 4.60 6.76 -55.09
C LYS A 232 6.12 6.78 -55.32
N HIS A 233 6.73 5.64 -55.59
CA HIS A 233 8.16 5.57 -55.86
C HIS A 233 8.55 6.39 -57.10
N THR A 234 7.76 6.34 -58.17
CA THR A 234 8.00 7.15 -59.37
C THR A 234 7.84 8.65 -59.11
N ALA A 235 6.88 9.04 -58.27
CA ALA A 235 6.68 10.44 -57.89
C ALA A 235 7.81 10.94 -56.97
N LEU A 236 8.25 10.11 -56.02
CA LEU A 236 9.37 10.44 -55.15
C LEU A 236 10.68 10.51 -55.92
N SER A 237 10.92 9.62 -56.89
CA SER A 237 12.10 9.70 -57.75
C SER A 237 12.07 10.91 -58.70
N ALA A 238 10.90 11.51 -58.95
CA ALA A 238 10.78 12.73 -59.72
C ALA A 238 11.03 14.00 -58.89
N ILE A 239 10.87 13.93 -57.56
CA ILE A 239 11.06 15.06 -56.64
C ILE A 239 12.44 15.05 -55.99
N TYR A 240 12.96 13.86 -55.68
CA TYR A 240 14.24 13.68 -55.01
C TYR A 240 15.25 13.03 -55.96
N ASP A 241 16.24 13.80 -56.36
CA ASP A 241 17.38 13.31 -57.12
C ASP A 241 18.21 12.32 -56.28
N PRO A 242 18.86 11.32 -56.90
CA PRO A 242 19.62 10.31 -56.18
C PRO A 242 20.76 10.91 -55.34
N GLU A 243 21.29 12.06 -55.72
CA GLU A 243 22.28 12.81 -54.95
C GLU A 243 21.70 13.37 -53.64
N THR A 244 20.45 13.87 -53.68
CA THR A 244 19.77 14.36 -52.48
C THR A 244 19.44 13.24 -51.49
N VAL A 245 19.04 12.07 -52.01
CA VAL A 245 18.81 10.87 -51.18
C VAL A 245 20.11 10.41 -50.52
N ASN A 246 21.22 10.41 -51.26
CA ASN A 246 22.54 10.06 -50.72
C ASN A 246 23.01 11.09 -49.67
N ALA A 247 22.80 12.39 -49.91
CA ALA A 247 23.11 13.44 -48.93
C ALA A 247 22.28 13.27 -47.64
N LEU A 248 20.99 12.95 -47.75
CA LEU A 248 20.12 12.67 -46.59
C LEU A 248 20.56 11.41 -45.83
N GLU A 249 20.99 10.37 -46.53
CA GLU A 249 21.48 9.14 -45.89
C GLU A 249 22.80 9.38 -45.16
N ASN A 250 23.71 10.16 -45.76
CA ASN A 250 24.94 10.59 -45.09
C ASN A 250 24.65 11.47 -43.87
N TYR A 251 23.66 12.36 -43.95
CA TYR A 251 23.21 13.17 -42.82
C TYR A 251 22.60 12.30 -41.70
N ARG A 252 21.79 11.29 -42.05
CA ARG A 252 21.26 10.30 -41.10
C ARG A 252 22.38 9.55 -40.39
N MET A 253 23.37 9.06 -41.13
CA MET A 253 24.53 8.38 -40.55
C MET A 253 25.31 9.31 -39.61
N HIS A 254 25.55 10.56 -40.01
CA HIS A 254 26.19 11.56 -39.16
C HIS A 254 25.38 11.84 -37.87
N LEU A 255 24.05 11.95 -37.94
CA LEU A 255 23.21 12.11 -36.76
C LEU A 255 23.29 10.89 -35.82
N THR A 256 23.36 9.67 -36.37
CA THR A 256 23.51 8.48 -35.54
C THR A 256 24.88 8.42 -34.87
N ASP A 257 25.97 8.76 -35.56
CA ASP A 257 27.33 8.80 -34.99
C ASP A 257 27.47 9.92 -33.95
N THR A 258 26.90 11.10 -34.22
CA THR A 258 26.90 12.19 -33.21
C THR A 258 26.09 11.80 -31.97
N SER A 259 24.93 11.14 -32.14
CA SER A 259 24.14 10.62 -31.02
C SER A 259 24.92 9.61 -30.18
N THR A 260 25.59 8.63 -30.81
CA THR A 260 26.37 7.62 -30.07
C THR A 260 27.56 8.25 -29.34
N ARG A 261 28.24 9.24 -29.95
CA ARG A 261 29.31 10.01 -29.32
C ARG A 261 28.83 10.82 -28.11
N LEU A 262 27.68 11.47 -28.21
CA LEU A 262 27.10 12.24 -27.09
C LEU A 262 26.75 11.32 -25.92
N VAL A 263 26.16 10.15 -26.20
CA VAL A 263 25.87 9.13 -25.18
C VAL A 263 27.15 8.60 -24.53
N ALA A 264 28.21 8.36 -25.30
CA ALA A 264 29.50 7.96 -24.74
C ALA A 264 30.10 9.04 -23.84
N ARG A 265 30.05 10.31 -24.27
CA ARG A 265 30.53 11.46 -23.47
C ARG A 265 29.74 11.61 -22.17
N GLN A 266 28.42 11.46 -22.22
CA GLN A 266 27.58 11.48 -21.04
C GLN A 266 28.03 10.42 -20.01
N ARG A 267 28.26 9.18 -20.45
CA ARG A 267 28.71 8.09 -19.57
C ARG A 267 30.06 8.38 -18.91
N VAL A 268 30.99 9.01 -19.65
CA VAL A 268 32.30 9.41 -19.10
C VAL A 268 32.12 10.45 -18.00
N VAL A 269 31.35 11.52 -18.26
CA VAL A 269 31.10 12.59 -17.28
C VAL A 269 30.37 12.06 -16.05
N GLU A 270 29.38 11.19 -16.21
CA GLU A 270 28.70 10.53 -15.09
C GLU A 270 29.66 9.65 -14.27
N GLY A 271 30.59 8.97 -14.94
CA GLY A 271 31.65 8.19 -14.29
C GLY A 271 32.60 9.07 -13.46
N GLU A 272 33.02 10.22 -13.99
CA GLU A 272 33.81 11.20 -13.26
C GLU A 272 33.04 11.76 -12.06
N LEU A 273 31.76 12.12 -12.25
CA LEU A 273 30.89 12.63 -11.20
C LEU A 273 30.69 11.59 -10.06
N LYS A 274 30.61 10.30 -10.39
CA LYS A 274 30.60 9.22 -9.40
C LYS A 274 31.93 9.14 -8.63
N LYS A 275 33.07 9.25 -9.31
CA LYS A 275 34.40 9.29 -8.66
C LYS A 275 34.53 10.48 -7.71
N TYR A 276 34.05 11.65 -8.11
CA TYR A 276 34.02 12.83 -7.23
C TYR A 276 33.11 12.63 -6.02
N LYS A 277 31.95 11.99 -6.19
CA LYS A 277 31.04 11.66 -5.07
C LYS A 277 31.67 10.67 -4.09
N SER A 278 32.35 9.63 -4.58
CA SER A 278 33.03 8.65 -3.71
C SER A 278 34.23 9.22 -2.96
N ALA A 279 34.93 10.20 -3.54
CA ALA A 279 36.04 10.90 -2.90
C ALA A 279 35.58 11.96 -1.87
N GLY A 280 34.28 12.04 -1.56
CA GLY A 280 33.62 13.19 -0.90
C GLY A 280 34.10 13.56 0.52
N SER A 281 34.96 12.77 1.17
CA SER A 281 35.63 13.15 2.42
C SER A 281 37.00 13.78 2.14
N ASP A 282 37.83 13.10 1.35
CA ASP A 282 39.18 13.56 1.01
C ASP A 282 39.16 14.80 0.12
N MET A 283 38.19 14.91 -0.79
CA MET A 283 38.05 16.06 -1.68
C MET A 283 37.61 17.31 -0.92
N LYS A 284 36.77 17.18 0.12
CA LYS A 284 36.43 18.31 1.01
C LYS A 284 37.67 18.81 1.75
N ALA A 285 38.49 17.88 2.28
CA ALA A 285 39.74 18.23 2.95
C ALA A 285 40.76 18.89 1.99
N ILE A 286 40.84 18.43 0.74
CA ILE A 286 41.71 19.05 -0.28
C ILE A 286 41.22 20.45 -0.65
N VAL A 287 39.91 20.65 -0.83
CA VAL A 287 39.31 21.97 -1.12
C VAL A 287 39.53 22.94 0.05
N GLU A 288 39.38 22.49 1.28
CA GLU A 288 39.69 23.29 2.47
C GLU A 288 41.18 23.69 2.54
N LYS A 289 42.09 22.74 2.29
CA LYS A 289 43.53 23.01 2.23
C LYS A 289 43.88 23.97 1.10
N TYR A 290 43.27 23.83 -0.07
CA TYR A 290 43.49 24.73 -1.20
C TYR A 290 42.98 26.15 -0.89
N GLY A 291 41.83 26.27 -0.23
CA GLY A 291 41.31 27.54 0.27
C GLY A 291 42.23 28.21 1.31
N GLN A 292 42.86 27.42 2.19
CA GLN A 292 43.87 27.92 3.12
C GLN A 292 45.12 28.42 2.40
N VAL A 293 45.61 27.68 1.40
CA VAL A 293 46.78 28.08 0.59
C VAL A 293 46.49 29.37 -0.19
N LEU A 294 45.30 29.53 -0.78
CA LEU A 294 44.92 30.78 -1.45
C LEU A 294 44.95 31.99 -0.50
N ARG A 295 44.41 31.84 0.71
CA ARG A 295 44.46 32.90 1.74
C ARG A 295 45.89 33.23 2.15
N LEU A 296 46.76 32.22 2.25
CA LEU A 296 48.18 32.43 2.55
C LEU A 296 48.89 33.15 1.40
N VAL A 297 48.62 32.79 0.15
CA VAL A 297 49.18 33.48 -1.03
C VAL A 297 48.71 34.93 -1.09
N GLU A 298 47.45 35.21 -0.78
CA GLU A 298 46.93 36.57 -0.68
C GLU A 298 47.53 37.36 0.50
N ALA A 299 47.79 36.70 1.63
CA ALA A 299 48.47 37.32 2.78
C ALA A 299 49.93 37.66 2.44
N VAL A 300 50.68 36.70 1.91
CA VAL A 300 52.06 36.90 1.45
C VAL A 300 52.13 37.95 0.34
N GLY A 301 51.18 37.95 -0.61
CA GLY A 301 51.09 38.99 -1.64
C GLY A 301 50.82 40.39 -1.06
N ARG A 302 50.04 40.49 0.02
CA ARG A 302 49.86 41.75 0.76
C ARG A 302 51.12 42.15 1.53
N ASP A 303 51.85 41.20 2.08
CA ASP A 303 53.10 41.46 2.81
C ASP A 303 54.25 41.85 1.88
N ILE A 304 54.36 41.24 0.70
CA ILE A 304 55.30 41.66 -0.36
C ILE A 304 55.01 43.11 -0.77
N LYS A 305 53.75 43.45 -1.04
CA LYS A 305 53.35 44.83 -1.36
C LYS A 305 53.68 45.82 -0.25
N ARG A 306 53.60 45.40 1.03
CA ARG A 306 53.98 46.23 2.18
C ARG A 306 55.50 46.42 2.29
N LEU A 307 56.28 45.38 2.01
CA LEU A 307 57.76 45.46 2.00
C LEU A 307 58.29 46.28 0.82
N GLU A 308 57.62 46.24 -0.33
CA GLU A 308 57.94 47.09 -1.49
C GLU A 308 57.59 48.57 -1.25
N ALA A 309 56.59 48.86 -0.42
CA ALA A 309 56.19 50.23 -0.08
C ALA A 309 56.98 50.85 1.11
N GLY A 310 57.79 50.05 1.81
CA GLY A 310 58.58 50.46 2.97
C GLY A 310 60.08 50.64 2.70
N ARG A 311 60.50 50.64 1.43
CA ARG A 311 61.86 50.89 0.94
C ARG A 311 61.87 52.14 0.07
#